data_AF-A0A350YLF5-F1
#
_entry.id   AF-A0A350YLF5-F1
#
_cell.length_a   1.000
_cell.length_b   1.000
_cell.length_c   1.000
_cell.angle_alpha   90.00
_cell.angle_beta   90.00
_cell.angle_gamma   90.00
#
_symmetry.space_group_name_H-M   'P 1'
#
loop_
_entity.id
_entity.type
_entity.pdbx_description
1 polymer ?
#
loop_
_entity_poly.entity_id
_entity_poly.type
_entity_poly.pdbx_seq_one_letter_code
_entity_poly.pdbx_strand_id
1 'polypeptide(L)'
;MYNDYGEGNPLFGHGPDFGYWYFGAIRYGDEIWNGARYKDYDNDGTTDQTDILRWDEEENGGEGFIEWKQARHPVYGDIEIGGFNPKFFSQNPPARHLETWIRNEGLFNIEMANHLPELEWGRIEVKRTKAWRADSSDYQLRIGVTNRGKLPTALEQAHLVKIVREDRIELEFDTTGLEKDKPSFRIIEEKKKEREGSGKGMYGDQPESRIQVKASRDIPYTQGGSSTETVFTIRLYNDSRLKGRASVISTRGGALKGKEFIVR
;
A
#
# COMPACT_ATOMS: atom_id res chain seq x y z
N MET A 1 -12.24 16.77 -8.53
CA MET A 1 -11.30 17.84 -8.88
C MET A 1 -11.99 19.12 -8.46
N TYR A 2 -11.53 19.75 -7.38
CA TYR A 2 -11.98 21.10 -7.04
C TYR A 2 -11.48 22.01 -8.18
N ASN A 3 -12.38 22.79 -8.77
CA ASN A 3 -12.12 23.57 -9.98
C ASN A 3 -11.56 24.95 -9.61
N ASP A 4 -10.55 24.98 -8.75
CA ASP A 4 -10.07 26.23 -8.11
C ASP A 4 -9.14 27.05 -9.02
N TYR A 5 -8.75 26.51 -10.20
CA TYR A 5 -7.79 27.14 -11.13
C TYR A 5 -8.19 27.10 -12.62
N GLY A 6 -9.43 26.75 -12.96
CA GLY A 6 -9.88 26.66 -14.37
C GLY A 6 -9.35 25.44 -15.13
N GLU A 7 -9.00 25.59 -16.41
CA GLU A 7 -8.50 24.50 -17.27
C GLU A 7 -7.08 24.07 -16.88
N GLY A 8 -6.98 23.07 -16.00
CA GLY A 8 -5.70 22.45 -15.66
C GLY A 8 -5.03 21.80 -16.88
N ASN A 9 -3.76 22.14 -17.14
CA ASN A 9 -2.95 21.47 -18.15
C ASN A 9 -2.24 20.25 -17.53
N PRO A 10 -2.10 19.13 -18.28
CA PRO A 10 -1.34 18.00 -17.78
C PRO A 10 0.13 18.38 -17.60
N LEU A 11 0.63 18.22 -16.37
CA LEU A 11 2.02 18.47 -16.01
C LEU A 11 2.76 17.14 -15.92
N PHE A 12 3.64 16.87 -16.90
CA PHE A 12 4.40 15.62 -16.95
C PHE A 12 5.80 15.77 -16.34
N GLY A 13 6.29 14.70 -15.71
CA GLY A 13 7.66 14.60 -15.20
C GLY A 13 7.84 15.09 -13.76
N HIS A 14 6.74 15.34 -13.05
CA HIS A 14 6.77 15.77 -11.65
C HIS A 14 6.85 14.57 -10.68
N GLY A 15 7.13 14.86 -9.40
CA GLY A 15 7.37 13.83 -8.37
C GLY A 15 6.28 12.75 -8.23
N PRO A 16 4.98 13.11 -8.30
CA PRO A 16 3.88 12.15 -8.36
C PRO A 16 3.95 11.19 -9.55
N ASP A 17 4.22 11.67 -10.77
CA ASP A 17 4.39 10.81 -11.94
C ASP A 17 5.48 9.78 -11.71
N PHE A 18 6.63 10.21 -11.20
CA PHE A 18 7.73 9.30 -10.93
C PHE A 18 7.35 8.22 -9.90
N GLY A 19 6.71 8.61 -8.78
CA GLY A 19 6.29 7.63 -7.78
C GLY A 19 5.20 6.68 -8.28
N TYR A 20 4.31 7.11 -9.16
CA TYR A 20 3.31 6.22 -9.75
C TYR A 20 3.92 5.32 -10.83
N TRP A 21 4.69 5.85 -11.78
CA TRP A 21 5.21 5.08 -12.91
C TRP A 21 6.43 4.22 -12.60
N TYR A 22 7.21 4.54 -11.57
CA TYR A 22 8.39 3.75 -11.18
C TYR A 22 8.15 2.90 -9.94
N PHE A 23 7.32 3.39 -9.00
CA PHE A 23 7.03 2.66 -7.78
C PHE A 23 5.60 2.14 -7.72
N GLY A 24 4.68 2.50 -8.62
CA GLY A 24 3.27 2.11 -8.49
C GLY A 24 2.72 2.46 -7.11
N ALA A 25 3.14 3.60 -6.56
CA ALA A 25 2.69 4.11 -5.27
C ALA A 25 1.64 5.21 -5.49
N ILE A 26 0.70 5.34 -4.56
CA ILE A 26 -0.16 6.53 -4.50
C ILE A 26 0.73 7.70 -4.10
N ARG A 27 0.68 8.77 -4.90
CA ARG A 27 1.37 10.03 -4.66
C ARG A 27 0.38 11.15 -4.91
N TYR A 28 0.49 12.19 -4.10
CA TYR A 28 -0.29 13.41 -4.21
C TYR A 28 0.63 14.56 -3.86
N GLY A 29 0.30 15.73 -4.38
CA GLY A 29 0.76 17.02 -3.87
C GLY A 29 -0.47 17.78 -3.47
N ASP A 30 -0.42 18.44 -2.32
CA ASP A 30 -1.48 19.32 -1.87
C ASP A 30 -1.03 20.77 -1.98
N GLU A 31 -1.86 21.60 -2.60
CA GLU A 31 -1.69 23.05 -2.61
C GLU A 31 -2.48 23.61 -1.44
N ILE A 32 -1.82 23.64 -0.29
CA ILE A 32 -2.50 23.82 0.99
C ILE A 32 -3.14 25.21 1.11
N TRP A 33 -2.58 26.25 0.49
CA TRP A 33 -3.09 27.61 0.67
C TRP A 33 -3.92 28.08 -0.53
N ASN A 34 -5.16 28.47 -0.27
CA ASN A 34 -6.08 28.96 -1.30
C ASN A 34 -5.84 30.42 -1.73
N GLY A 35 -4.75 31.06 -1.30
CA GLY A 35 -4.47 32.46 -1.67
C GLY A 35 -5.47 33.46 -1.10
N ALA A 36 -6.13 33.15 0.03
CA ALA A 36 -7.20 33.95 0.65
C ALA A 36 -8.46 34.12 -0.21
N ARG A 37 -8.65 33.25 -1.23
CA ARG A 37 -9.87 33.22 -2.05
C ARG A 37 -11.03 32.53 -1.32
N TYR A 38 -11.51 33.16 -0.26
CA TYR A 38 -12.60 32.62 0.57
C TYR A 38 -13.99 33.07 0.11
N LYS A 39 -14.07 34.27 -0.46
CA LYS A 39 -15.34 34.92 -0.77
C LYS A 39 -15.15 35.95 -1.87
N ASP A 40 -16.09 35.95 -2.81
CA ASP A 40 -16.39 37.08 -3.70
C ASP A 40 -17.18 38.12 -2.88
N TYR A 41 -16.53 39.24 -2.54
CA TYR A 41 -17.05 40.22 -1.60
C TYR A 41 -17.95 41.26 -2.25
N ASP A 42 -17.73 41.56 -3.53
CA ASP A 42 -18.55 42.51 -4.30
C ASP A 42 -19.64 41.81 -5.13
N ASN A 43 -19.63 40.48 -5.19
CA ASN A 43 -20.57 39.61 -5.89
C ASN A 43 -20.53 39.80 -7.42
N ASP A 44 -19.36 40.09 -7.98
CA ASP A 44 -19.18 40.24 -9.42
C ASP A 44 -19.05 38.91 -10.18
N GLY A 45 -19.01 37.79 -9.44
CA GLY A 45 -18.88 36.44 -9.96
C GLY A 45 -17.43 35.96 -10.09
N THR A 46 -16.46 36.77 -9.65
CA THR A 46 -15.04 36.43 -9.63
C THR A 46 -14.46 36.62 -8.22
N THR A 47 -13.30 36.01 -7.96
CA THR A 47 -12.57 36.27 -6.71
C THR A 47 -11.20 36.80 -7.08
N ASP A 48 -11.03 38.10 -6.93
CA ASP A 48 -9.88 38.84 -7.45
C ASP A 48 -9.00 39.44 -6.34
N GLN A 49 -8.03 40.28 -6.72
CA GLN A 49 -7.10 40.87 -5.75
C GLN A 49 -7.79 41.83 -4.77
N THR A 50 -8.90 42.46 -5.16
CA THR A 50 -9.69 43.35 -4.31
C THR A 50 -10.39 42.56 -3.21
N ASP A 51 -10.94 41.40 -3.54
CA ASP A 51 -11.52 40.47 -2.55
C ASP A 51 -10.47 39.97 -1.57
N ILE A 52 -9.29 39.63 -2.09
CA ILE A 52 -8.16 39.14 -1.29
C ILE A 52 -7.67 40.24 -0.34
N LEU A 53 -7.56 41.49 -0.80
CA LEU A 53 -7.22 42.64 0.05
C LEU A 53 -8.27 42.86 1.15
N ARG A 54 -9.55 42.73 0.80
CA ARG A 54 -10.63 42.88 1.76
C ARG A 54 -10.60 41.77 2.82
N TRP A 55 -10.36 40.52 2.41
CA TRP A 55 -10.15 39.43 3.35
C TRP A 55 -8.93 39.68 4.25
N ASP A 56 -7.83 40.17 3.68
CA ASP A 56 -6.62 40.48 4.44
C ASP A 56 -6.92 41.52 5.53
N GLU A 57 -7.68 42.58 5.22
CA GLU A 57 -8.08 43.59 6.20
C GLU A 57 -9.02 43.01 7.28
N GLU A 58 -10.09 42.31 6.86
CA GLU A 58 -11.14 41.83 7.77
C GLU A 58 -10.67 40.67 8.68
N GLU A 59 -9.89 39.73 8.13
CA GLU A 59 -9.56 38.45 8.79
C GLU A 59 -8.07 38.33 9.14
N ASN A 60 -7.20 39.06 8.45
CA ASN A 60 -5.75 39.05 8.66
C ASN A 60 -5.20 40.45 9.02
N GLY A 61 -6.04 41.38 9.49
CA GLY A 61 -5.64 42.69 10.01
C GLY A 61 -4.71 43.50 9.10
N GLY A 62 -4.80 43.31 7.78
CA GLY A 62 -4.02 44.04 6.77
C GLY A 62 -2.52 43.72 6.76
N GLU A 63 -2.08 42.61 7.35
CA GLU A 63 -0.65 42.26 7.44
C GLU A 63 -0.11 41.51 6.22
N GLY A 64 -1.00 41.09 5.32
CA GLY A 64 -0.68 40.33 4.12
C GLY A 64 -0.16 41.18 2.98
N PHE A 65 -0.66 42.40 2.87
CA PHE A 65 -0.27 43.35 1.83
C PHE A 65 0.66 44.44 2.37
N ILE A 66 1.78 44.65 1.69
CA ILE A 66 2.72 45.72 2.01
C ILE A 66 2.43 46.90 1.09
N GLU A 67 2.04 48.03 1.68
CA GLU A 67 1.80 49.26 0.94
C GLU A 67 2.96 49.63 0.01
N TRP A 68 2.61 49.99 -1.23
CA TRP A 68 3.59 50.36 -2.24
C TRP A 68 4.33 51.64 -1.83
N LYS A 69 5.65 51.59 -1.92
CA LYS A 69 6.50 52.74 -1.67
C LYS A 69 7.57 52.90 -2.73
N GLN A 70 7.93 54.15 -3.00
CA GLN A 70 9.02 54.48 -3.89
C GLN A 70 10.36 53.96 -3.34
N ALA A 71 11.18 53.43 -4.23
CA ALA A 71 12.54 52.97 -3.97
C ALA A 71 13.42 53.22 -5.19
N ARG A 72 14.74 53.13 -5.01
CA ARG A 72 15.71 53.31 -6.10
C ARG A 72 16.51 52.04 -6.34
N HIS A 73 16.33 51.44 -7.51
CA HIS A 73 17.06 50.25 -7.93
C HIS A 73 18.40 50.62 -8.59
N PRO A 74 19.51 49.91 -8.33
CA PRO A 74 20.82 50.23 -8.89
C PRO A 74 20.87 50.27 -10.44
N VAL A 75 20.00 49.50 -11.09
CA VAL A 75 19.94 49.41 -12.56
C VAL A 75 18.74 50.14 -13.16
N TYR A 76 17.59 50.16 -12.46
CA TYR A 76 16.31 50.60 -13.05
C TYR A 76 15.90 52.02 -12.62
N GLY A 77 16.67 52.68 -11.75
CA GLY A 77 16.33 54.00 -11.26
C GLY A 77 15.13 53.93 -10.32
N ASP A 78 14.13 54.77 -10.55
CA ASP A 78 12.96 54.89 -9.68
C ASP A 78 12.00 53.73 -9.91
N ILE A 79 11.67 53.00 -8.83
CA ILE A 79 10.78 51.84 -8.81
C ILE A 79 9.83 51.91 -7.62
N GLU A 80 8.83 51.03 -7.59
CA GLU A 80 7.98 50.79 -6.43
C GLU A 80 8.22 49.40 -5.85
N ILE A 81 8.15 49.27 -4.54
CA ILE A 81 8.24 48.01 -3.81
C ILE A 81 7.08 47.89 -2.82
N GLY A 82 6.52 46.69 -2.71
CA GLY A 82 5.27 46.45 -1.98
C GLY A 82 4.55 45.23 -2.55
N GLY A 83 3.24 45.17 -2.34
CA GLY A 83 2.39 44.07 -2.76
C GLY A 83 2.23 43.00 -1.68
N PHE A 84 1.58 41.90 -2.04
CA PHE A 84 1.39 40.78 -1.13
C PHE A 84 2.72 40.17 -0.70
N ASN A 85 2.81 39.84 0.59
CA ASN A 85 3.97 39.15 1.13
C ASN A 85 4.13 37.79 0.44
N PRO A 86 5.22 37.57 -0.33
CA PRO A 86 5.33 36.37 -1.13
C PRO A 86 5.39 35.10 -0.27
N LYS A 87 5.95 35.20 0.94
CA LYS A 87 6.18 34.03 1.79
C LYS A 87 5.04 33.76 2.76
N PHE A 88 4.58 34.80 3.45
CA PHE A 88 3.60 34.72 4.54
C PHE A 88 2.21 35.21 4.14
N PHE A 89 1.94 35.30 2.83
CA PHE A 89 0.60 35.54 2.31
C PHE A 89 0.36 34.89 0.95
N SER A 90 1.28 34.96 -0.01
CA SER A 90 1.04 34.40 -1.35
C SER A 90 1.28 32.90 -1.43
N GLN A 91 2.39 32.41 -0.87
CA GLN A 91 2.75 30.98 -0.92
C GLN A 91 2.20 30.16 0.25
N ASN A 92 2.05 30.79 1.42
CA ASN A 92 1.59 30.12 2.63
C ASN A 92 0.50 30.98 3.28
N PRO A 93 -0.39 30.37 4.06
CA PRO A 93 -1.32 31.12 4.87
C PRO A 93 -0.54 32.06 5.82
N PRO A 94 -1.10 33.22 6.16
CA PRO A 94 -0.55 34.07 7.21
C PRO A 94 -0.38 33.30 8.52
N ALA A 95 0.60 33.70 9.33
CA ALA A 95 1.00 32.95 10.53
C ALA A 95 -0.18 32.64 11.48
N ARG A 96 -1.13 33.58 11.63
CA ARG A 96 -2.32 33.40 12.49
C ARG A 96 -3.30 32.34 11.99
N HIS A 97 -3.31 32.08 10.67
CA HIS A 97 -4.22 31.16 10.00
C HIS A 97 -3.56 29.80 9.73
N LEU A 98 -2.24 29.72 9.88
CA LEU A 98 -1.42 28.58 9.51
C LEU A 98 -1.79 27.29 10.26
N GLU A 99 -2.15 27.38 11.55
CA GLU A 99 -2.45 26.20 12.37
C GLU A 99 -3.59 25.37 11.78
N THR A 100 -4.68 26.01 11.35
CA THR A 100 -5.85 25.33 10.80
C THR A 100 -5.50 24.53 9.55
N TRP A 101 -4.73 25.14 8.64
CA TRP A 101 -4.29 24.50 7.41
C TRP A 101 -3.36 23.31 7.68
N ILE A 102 -2.36 23.49 8.56
CA ILE A 102 -1.46 22.40 8.95
C ILE A 102 -2.21 21.28 9.66
N ARG A 103 -3.17 21.61 10.52
CA ARG A 103 -3.98 20.62 11.24
C ARG A 103 -4.80 19.76 10.28
N ASN A 104 -5.45 20.39 9.29
CA ASN A 104 -6.24 19.67 8.30
C ASN A 104 -5.37 18.74 7.46
N GLU A 105 -4.22 19.21 6.99
CA GLU A 105 -3.27 18.38 6.24
C GLU A 105 -2.70 17.24 7.12
N GLY A 106 -2.42 17.51 8.39
CA GLY A 106 -2.02 16.48 9.35
C GLY A 106 -3.09 15.39 9.53
N LEU A 107 -4.36 15.78 9.67
CA LEU A 107 -5.47 14.83 9.77
C LEU A 107 -5.68 14.03 8.48
N PHE A 108 -5.54 14.68 7.31
CA PHE A 108 -5.60 14.00 6.02
C PHE A 108 -4.52 12.91 5.91
N ASN A 109 -3.28 13.24 6.28
CA ASN A 109 -2.16 12.28 6.30
C ASN A 109 -2.39 11.11 7.26
N ILE A 110 -2.96 11.35 8.44
CA ILE A 110 -3.34 10.30 9.39
C ILE A 110 -4.42 9.39 8.79
N GLU A 111 -5.45 9.98 8.17
CA GLU A 111 -6.51 9.21 7.54
C GLU A 111 -5.95 8.35 6.39
N MET A 112 -5.03 8.87 5.59
CA MET A 112 -4.34 8.09 4.57
C MET A 112 -3.55 6.91 5.15
N ALA A 113 -2.85 7.11 6.27
CA ALA A 113 -2.13 6.03 6.94
C ALA A 113 -3.09 4.92 7.42
N ASN A 114 -4.27 5.28 7.92
CA ASN A 114 -5.31 4.33 8.32
C ASN A 114 -5.90 3.52 7.14
N HIS A 115 -5.71 3.97 5.91
CA HIS A 115 -6.13 3.22 4.72
C HIS A 115 -5.10 2.18 4.25
N LEU A 116 -3.86 2.23 4.75
CA LEU A 116 -2.82 1.28 4.36
C LEU A 116 -3.23 -0.17 4.66
N PRO A 117 -2.72 -1.15 3.89
CA PRO A 117 -3.01 -2.55 4.13
C PRO A 117 -2.50 -2.98 5.51
N GLU A 118 -3.35 -3.71 6.24
CA GLU A 118 -3.02 -4.30 7.54
C GLU A 118 -3.48 -5.75 7.54
N LEU A 119 -2.53 -6.68 7.39
CA LEU A 119 -2.83 -8.10 7.36
C LEU A 119 -3.04 -8.66 8.76
N GLU A 120 -3.99 -9.59 8.88
CA GLU A 120 -4.19 -10.42 10.06
C GLU A 120 -4.56 -11.86 9.66
N TRP A 121 -4.43 -12.78 10.61
CA TRP A 121 -4.82 -14.16 10.39
C TRP A 121 -6.33 -14.27 10.31
N GLY A 122 -6.83 -14.77 9.18
CA GLY A 122 -8.21 -15.21 9.05
C GLY A 122 -8.41 -16.62 9.61
N ARG A 123 -9.39 -17.32 9.06
CA ARG A 123 -9.75 -18.68 9.48
C ARG A 123 -8.64 -19.67 9.09
N ILE A 124 -8.16 -20.45 10.05
CA ILE A 124 -7.22 -21.55 9.81
C ILE A 124 -7.87 -22.85 10.23
N GLU A 125 -7.98 -23.79 9.29
CA GLU A 125 -8.73 -25.02 9.50
C GLU A 125 -8.00 -26.22 8.95
N VAL A 126 -8.13 -27.34 9.65
CA VAL A 126 -7.68 -28.63 9.14
C VAL A 126 -8.89 -29.55 9.04
N LYS A 127 -9.11 -30.10 7.84
CA LYS A 127 -10.18 -31.07 7.58
C LYS A 127 -9.62 -32.32 6.92
N ARG A 128 -9.89 -33.49 7.51
CA ARG A 128 -9.62 -34.79 6.87
C ARG A 128 -10.53 -34.94 5.65
N THR A 129 -9.98 -35.28 4.49
CA THR A 129 -10.73 -35.36 3.23
C THR A 129 -10.88 -36.77 2.71
N LYS A 130 -9.80 -37.56 2.70
CA LYS A 130 -9.81 -38.90 2.09
C LYS A 130 -8.87 -39.85 2.83
N ALA A 131 -9.33 -41.04 3.15
CA ALA A 131 -8.44 -42.16 3.48
C ALA A 131 -7.80 -42.65 2.17
N TRP A 132 -6.48 -42.62 2.08
CA TRP A 132 -5.75 -42.99 0.86
C TRP A 132 -5.43 -44.49 0.84
N ARG A 133 -4.86 -45.01 1.94
CA ARG A 133 -4.60 -46.43 2.21
C ARG A 133 -4.91 -46.71 3.69
N ALA A 134 -4.80 -47.97 4.12
CA ALA A 134 -5.03 -48.34 5.53
C ALA A 134 -4.14 -47.56 6.52
N ASP A 135 -2.99 -47.09 6.06
CA ASP A 135 -1.96 -46.39 6.84
C ASP A 135 -1.86 -44.90 6.52
N SER A 136 -2.76 -44.31 5.73
CA SER A 136 -2.61 -42.89 5.34
C SER A 136 -3.91 -42.15 5.03
N SER A 137 -3.93 -40.87 5.38
CA SER A 137 -5.06 -39.97 5.18
C SER A 137 -4.62 -38.61 4.66
N ASP A 138 -5.43 -38.05 3.75
CA ASP A 138 -5.26 -36.70 3.22
C ASP A 138 -6.04 -35.70 4.09
N TYR A 139 -5.39 -34.57 4.37
CA TYR A 139 -5.93 -33.45 5.13
C TYR A 139 -5.80 -32.18 4.30
N GLN A 140 -6.83 -31.34 4.33
CA GLN A 140 -6.80 -29.99 3.80
C GLN A 140 -6.56 -29.00 4.95
N LEU A 141 -5.41 -28.34 4.92
CA LEU A 141 -5.09 -27.19 5.74
C LEU A 141 -5.48 -25.92 4.97
N ARG A 142 -6.61 -25.32 5.34
CA ARG A 142 -7.08 -24.02 4.83
C ARG A 142 -6.47 -22.92 5.69
N ILE A 143 -5.88 -21.92 5.06
CA ILE A 143 -5.30 -20.76 5.73
C ILE A 143 -5.88 -19.52 5.07
N GLY A 144 -6.63 -18.75 5.86
CA GLY A 144 -7.13 -17.44 5.51
C GLY A 144 -6.24 -16.32 6.03
N VAL A 145 -6.16 -15.25 5.25
CA VAL A 145 -5.52 -13.98 5.58
C VAL A 145 -6.55 -12.89 5.31
N THR A 146 -6.73 -11.97 6.25
CA THR A 146 -7.65 -10.84 6.12
C THR A 146 -6.85 -9.55 6.07
N ASN A 147 -7.23 -8.62 5.20
CA ASN A 147 -6.70 -7.26 5.21
C ASN A 147 -7.74 -6.33 5.85
N ARG A 148 -7.44 -5.81 7.04
CA ARG A 148 -8.31 -4.85 7.74
C ARG A 148 -8.21 -3.43 7.18
N GLY A 149 -7.12 -3.14 6.46
CA GLY A 149 -6.92 -1.89 5.76
C GLY A 149 -7.91 -1.72 4.60
N LYS A 150 -7.94 -0.51 4.01
CA LYS A 150 -8.83 -0.22 2.87
C LYS A 150 -8.15 -0.37 1.52
N LEU A 151 -6.84 -0.21 1.47
CA LEU A 151 -6.03 -0.44 0.26
C LEU A 151 -5.62 -1.90 0.16
N PRO A 152 -5.47 -2.43 -1.08
CA PRO A 152 -4.92 -3.76 -1.28
C PRO A 152 -3.46 -3.85 -0.85
N THR A 153 -2.99 -5.07 -0.59
CA THR A 153 -1.56 -5.33 -0.30
C THR A 153 -0.62 -4.94 -1.43
N ALA A 154 -1.13 -4.83 -2.66
CA ALA A 154 -0.45 -4.14 -3.75
C ALA A 154 -1.43 -3.53 -4.74
N LEU A 155 -1.03 -2.39 -5.33
CA LEU A 155 -1.76 -1.75 -6.42
C LEU A 155 -1.42 -2.43 -7.75
N GLU A 156 -2.36 -2.41 -8.69
CA GLU A 156 -2.16 -2.96 -10.04
C GLU A 156 -0.96 -2.31 -10.73
N GLN A 157 -0.81 -0.99 -10.61
CA GLN A 157 0.35 -0.28 -11.16
C GLN A 157 1.67 -0.80 -10.61
N ALA A 158 1.75 -1.12 -9.30
CA ALA A 158 2.96 -1.67 -8.68
C ALA A 158 3.31 -3.04 -9.28
N HIS A 159 2.30 -3.85 -9.60
CA HIS A 159 2.47 -5.13 -10.27
C HIS A 159 2.97 -4.94 -11.72
N LEU A 160 2.38 -4.03 -12.49
CA LEU A 160 2.77 -3.75 -13.87
C LEU A 160 4.23 -3.29 -14.01
N VAL A 161 4.70 -2.46 -13.07
CA VAL A 161 6.09 -1.98 -13.03
C VAL A 161 7.05 -2.95 -12.35
N LYS A 162 6.56 -4.15 -11.96
CA LYS A 162 7.35 -5.28 -11.44
C LYS A 162 8.11 -4.99 -10.14
N ILE A 163 7.60 -4.08 -9.31
CA ILE A 163 8.22 -3.75 -8.01
C ILE A 163 7.66 -4.58 -6.84
N VAL A 164 6.58 -5.32 -7.08
CA VAL A 164 5.94 -6.22 -6.10
C VAL A 164 5.77 -7.62 -6.69
N ARG A 165 5.62 -8.60 -5.80
CA ARG A 165 5.20 -9.97 -6.11
C ARG A 165 3.93 -10.28 -5.34
N GLU A 166 3.15 -11.24 -5.85
CA GLU A 166 2.01 -11.83 -5.15
C GLU A 166 2.35 -12.17 -3.69
N ASP A 167 1.37 -12.04 -2.81
CA ASP A 167 1.54 -12.39 -1.41
C ASP A 167 1.78 -13.90 -1.31
N ARG A 168 2.52 -14.35 -0.30
CA ARG A 168 2.93 -15.75 -0.17
C ARG A 168 2.63 -16.29 1.21
N ILE A 169 2.00 -17.45 1.27
CA ILE A 169 1.89 -18.24 2.50
C ILE A 169 2.99 -19.30 2.49
N GLU A 170 3.76 -19.34 3.57
CA GLU A 170 4.83 -20.31 3.80
C GLU A 170 4.51 -21.16 5.03
N LEU A 171 4.67 -22.47 4.88
CA LEU A 171 4.54 -23.46 5.94
C LEU A 171 5.91 -24.02 6.27
N GLU A 172 6.20 -24.11 7.56
CA GLU A 172 7.36 -24.80 8.11
C GLU A 172 6.86 -25.88 9.07
N PHE A 173 7.26 -27.13 8.82
CA PHE A 173 6.81 -28.28 9.60
C PHE A 173 7.85 -28.65 10.66
N ASP A 174 7.36 -28.99 11.86
CA ASP A 174 8.21 -29.55 12.91
C ASP A 174 8.54 -30.99 12.57
N THR A 175 9.83 -31.24 12.30
CA THR A 175 10.35 -32.55 11.93
C THR A 175 11.11 -33.24 13.05
N THR A 176 11.09 -32.65 14.26
CA THR A 176 11.78 -33.20 15.43
C THR A 176 11.22 -34.58 15.77
N GLY A 177 12.08 -35.61 15.71
CA GLY A 177 11.69 -37.00 16.02
C GLY A 177 11.10 -37.80 14.85
N LEU A 178 11.12 -37.27 13.62
CA LEU A 178 10.75 -38.04 12.43
C LEU A 178 11.91 -38.94 11.95
N GLU A 179 11.64 -40.21 11.69
CA GLU A 179 12.62 -41.14 11.11
C GLU A 179 12.97 -40.70 9.67
N LYS A 180 14.28 -40.60 9.37
CA LYS A 180 14.76 -40.15 8.04
C LYS A 180 14.35 -41.08 6.89
N ASP A 181 14.12 -42.36 7.18
CA ASP A 181 13.86 -43.41 6.19
C ASP A 181 12.38 -43.75 6.01
N LYS A 182 11.48 -43.16 6.81
CA LYS A 182 10.02 -43.32 6.69
C LYS A 182 9.32 -41.96 6.69
N PRO A 183 8.76 -41.51 5.55
CA PRO A 183 8.06 -40.24 5.52
C PRO A 183 6.79 -40.32 6.38
N SER A 184 6.73 -39.56 7.47
CA SER A 184 5.53 -39.43 8.31
C SER A 184 4.46 -38.56 7.65
N PHE A 185 4.85 -37.70 6.71
CA PHE A 185 3.92 -36.89 5.91
C PHE A 185 4.44 -36.63 4.49
N ARG A 186 3.54 -36.21 3.61
CA ARG A 186 3.84 -35.72 2.26
C ARG A 186 2.93 -34.56 1.90
N ILE A 187 3.49 -33.52 1.29
CA ILE A 187 2.73 -32.39 0.76
C ILE A 187 2.30 -32.74 -0.67
N ILE A 188 1.00 -32.62 -0.95
CA ILE A 188 0.45 -32.89 -2.27
C ILE A 188 0.33 -31.54 -2.99
N GLU A 189 1.29 -31.28 -3.87
CA GLU A 189 1.21 -30.15 -4.80
C GLU A 189 0.20 -30.48 -5.90
N GLU A 190 -0.80 -29.61 -6.10
CA GLU A 190 -1.58 -29.62 -7.32
C GLU A 190 -0.65 -29.15 -8.44
N LYS A 191 -0.25 -30.06 -9.33
CA LYS A 191 0.52 -29.70 -10.52
C LYS A 191 -0.25 -28.62 -11.30
N LYS A 192 0.25 -27.39 -11.34
CA LYS A 192 -0.15 -26.43 -12.39
C LYS A 192 0.18 -27.13 -13.72
N LYS A 193 -0.79 -27.20 -14.64
CA LYS A 193 -0.50 -27.57 -16.04
C LYS A 193 0.55 -26.59 -16.54
N GLU A 194 1.81 -27.03 -16.63
CA GLU A 194 2.84 -26.28 -17.31
C GLU A 194 2.36 -26.06 -18.75
N ARG A 195 2.37 -24.80 -19.21
CA ARG A 195 2.36 -24.55 -20.65
C ARG A 195 3.66 -25.15 -21.17
N GLU A 196 3.57 -26.05 -22.14
CA GLU A 196 4.71 -26.60 -22.87
C GLU A 196 5.48 -25.46 -23.56
N GLY A 197 6.41 -24.85 -22.83
CA GLY A 197 7.45 -24.01 -23.37
C GLY A 197 8.62 -24.91 -23.73
N SER A 198 8.91 -25.00 -25.03
CA SER A 198 10.03 -25.75 -25.59
C SER A 198 11.39 -25.18 -25.18
N GLY A 199 11.79 -25.43 -23.93
CA GLY A 199 13.14 -25.18 -23.42
C GLY A 199 13.87 -26.48 -23.17
N LYS A 200 14.74 -26.90 -24.11
CA LYS A 200 15.65 -28.05 -23.94
C LYS A 200 16.66 -27.72 -22.83
N GLY A 201 16.37 -28.13 -21.61
CA GLY A 201 17.33 -28.19 -20.50
C GLY A 201 17.77 -29.63 -20.26
N MET A 202 18.99 -29.98 -20.67
CA MET A 202 19.65 -31.22 -20.24
C MET A 202 20.00 -31.10 -18.75
N TYR A 203 19.27 -31.77 -17.86
CA TYR A 203 19.78 -32.43 -16.66
C TYR A 203 18.67 -33.35 -16.16
N GLY A 204 18.96 -34.65 -16.08
CA GLY A 204 18.01 -35.65 -15.59
C GLY A 204 17.80 -35.47 -14.09
N ASP A 205 16.59 -35.10 -13.70
CA ASP A 205 16.19 -34.95 -12.31
C ASP A 205 15.96 -36.36 -11.73
N GLN A 206 16.91 -36.86 -10.93
CA GLN A 206 16.66 -38.02 -10.08
C GLN A 206 15.80 -37.57 -8.89
N PRO A 207 14.71 -38.28 -8.54
CA PRO A 207 13.92 -37.92 -7.37
C PRO A 207 14.69 -38.29 -6.09
N GLU A 208 15.47 -37.36 -5.55
CA GLU A 208 15.94 -37.48 -4.17
C GLU A 208 14.72 -37.41 -3.23
N SER A 209 14.50 -38.47 -2.46
CA SER A 209 13.49 -38.51 -1.40
C SER A 209 13.91 -37.66 -0.20
N ARG A 210 13.90 -36.33 -0.36
CA ARG A 210 14.07 -35.40 0.75
C ARG A 210 12.72 -35.17 1.42
N ILE A 211 12.68 -35.27 2.75
CA ILE A 211 11.51 -34.84 3.54
C ILE A 211 11.27 -33.35 3.24
N GLN A 212 10.12 -33.03 2.65
CA GLN A 212 9.79 -31.65 2.29
C GLN A 212 9.39 -30.89 3.57
N VAL A 213 10.38 -30.23 4.19
CA VAL A 213 10.22 -29.52 5.48
C VAL A 213 9.41 -28.23 5.35
N LYS A 214 9.27 -27.72 4.11
CA LYS A 214 8.59 -26.46 3.82
C LYS A 214 7.65 -26.60 2.64
N ALA A 215 6.54 -25.88 2.67
CA ALA A 215 5.72 -25.62 1.49
C ALA A 215 5.39 -24.14 1.40
N SER A 216 5.19 -23.66 0.18
CA SER A 216 4.77 -22.29 -0.04
C SER A 216 3.75 -22.23 -1.16
N ARG A 217 2.86 -21.25 -1.11
CA ARG A 217 1.96 -20.95 -2.21
C ARG A 217 1.73 -19.45 -2.30
N ASP A 218 1.82 -18.94 -3.53
CA ASP A 218 1.43 -17.57 -3.83
C ASP A 218 -0.10 -17.45 -3.79
N ILE A 219 -0.58 -16.34 -3.25
CA ILE A 219 -1.98 -15.95 -3.16
C ILE A 219 -2.14 -14.58 -3.83
N PRO A 220 -3.31 -14.29 -4.42
CA PRO A 220 -3.54 -12.96 -4.99
C PRO A 220 -3.42 -11.87 -3.91
N TYR A 221 -3.14 -10.65 -4.34
CA TYR A 221 -3.09 -9.49 -3.45
C TYR A 221 -4.40 -9.35 -2.67
N THR A 222 -4.31 -9.40 -1.34
CA THR A 222 -5.49 -9.30 -0.47
C THR A 222 -6.07 -7.89 -0.52
N GLN A 223 -7.27 -7.77 -1.10
CA GLN A 223 -7.99 -6.50 -1.21
C GLN A 223 -8.36 -5.95 0.17
N GLY A 224 -8.50 -4.63 0.29
CA GLY A 224 -8.92 -4.00 1.54
C GLY A 224 -10.29 -4.50 2.01
N GLY A 225 -10.44 -4.66 3.32
CA GLY A 225 -11.63 -5.19 3.97
C GLY A 225 -11.99 -6.63 3.59
N SER A 226 -11.12 -7.36 2.90
CA SER A 226 -11.40 -8.67 2.33
C SER A 226 -10.49 -9.76 2.88
N SER A 227 -10.88 -11.01 2.70
CA SER A 227 -10.06 -12.18 3.03
C SER A 227 -9.63 -12.93 1.78
N THR A 228 -8.41 -13.45 1.79
CA THR A 228 -7.89 -14.39 0.79
C THR A 228 -7.53 -15.69 1.48
N GLU A 229 -7.87 -16.81 0.86
CA GLU A 229 -7.61 -18.12 1.43
C GLU A 229 -6.79 -18.98 0.48
N THR A 230 -6.03 -19.90 1.06
CA THR A 230 -5.39 -20.98 0.32
C THR A 230 -5.51 -22.31 1.04
N VAL A 231 -5.36 -23.41 0.30
CA VAL A 231 -5.52 -24.76 0.84
C VAL A 231 -4.31 -25.62 0.51
N PHE A 232 -3.63 -26.11 1.53
CA PHE A 232 -2.57 -27.10 1.40
C PHE A 232 -3.13 -28.49 1.63
N THR A 233 -2.84 -29.43 0.73
CA THR A 233 -3.19 -30.84 0.92
C THR A 233 -1.99 -31.57 1.50
N ILE A 234 -2.15 -32.12 2.70
CA ILE A 234 -1.09 -32.81 3.45
C ILE A 234 -1.56 -34.24 3.70
N ARG A 235 -0.78 -35.20 3.22
CA ARG A 235 -0.95 -36.62 3.54
C ARG A 235 -0.18 -36.93 4.81
N LEU A 236 -0.86 -37.53 5.80
CA LEU A 236 -0.24 -38.09 6.99
C LEU A 236 -0.24 -39.62 6.90
N TYR A 237 0.84 -40.23 7.38
CA TYR A 237 1.02 -41.67 7.47
C TYR A 237 0.95 -42.14 8.92
N ASN A 238 0.44 -43.36 9.15
CA ASN A 238 0.33 -44.04 10.44
C ASN A 238 -0.38 -43.22 11.54
N ASP A 239 -1.43 -42.48 11.19
CA ASP A 239 -2.17 -41.58 12.09
C ASP A 239 -1.26 -40.63 12.90
N SER A 240 -0.14 -40.25 12.30
CA SER A 240 0.83 -39.35 12.91
C SER A 240 0.24 -37.95 13.12
N ARG A 241 0.77 -37.22 14.10
CA ARG A 241 0.43 -35.82 14.34
C ARG A 241 1.53 -34.94 13.79
N LEU A 242 1.19 -33.99 12.93
CA LEU A 242 2.13 -33.04 12.36
C LEU A 242 1.88 -31.63 12.90
N LYS A 243 2.88 -31.04 13.55
CA LYS A 243 2.85 -29.63 13.94
C LYS A 243 3.57 -28.79 12.89
N GLY A 244 3.15 -27.55 12.72
CA GLY A 244 3.84 -26.61 11.85
C GLY A 244 3.51 -25.17 12.18
N ARG A 245 4.17 -24.26 11.48
CA ARG A 245 4.00 -22.81 11.55
C ARG A 245 3.71 -22.26 10.17
N ALA A 246 2.72 -21.39 10.08
CA ALA A 246 2.40 -20.63 8.90
C ALA A 246 2.92 -19.19 9.03
N SER A 247 3.44 -18.65 7.93
CA SER A 247 3.79 -17.23 7.80
C SER A 247 3.22 -16.68 6.48
N VAL A 248 2.88 -15.40 6.47
CA VAL A 248 2.48 -14.64 5.29
C VAL A 248 3.55 -13.61 4.99
N ILE A 249 3.96 -13.51 3.74
CA ILE A 249 4.91 -12.51 3.26
C ILE A 249 4.20 -11.69 2.18
N SER A 250 4.03 -10.40 2.43
CA SER A 250 3.56 -9.43 1.46
C SER A 250 4.64 -8.39 1.20
N THR A 251 4.79 -7.93 -0.04
CA THR A 251 5.80 -6.90 -0.36
C THR A 251 5.49 -5.56 0.32
N ARG A 252 4.19 -5.21 0.45
CA ARG A 252 3.75 -3.94 1.07
C ARG A 252 2.71 -4.10 2.18
N GLY A 253 2.02 -5.23 2.26
CA GLY A 253 1.09 -5.56 3.35
C GLY A 253 1.77 -6.04 4.64
N GLY A 254 3.11 -6.04 4.68
CA GLY A 254 3.89 -6.53 5.82
C GLY A 254 3.99 -8.05 5.87
N ALA A 255 4.18 -8.60 7.08
CA ALA A 255 4.34 -10.02 7.27
C ALA A 255 3.64 -10.50 8.54
N LEU A 256 2.95 -11.64 8.43
CA LEU A 256 2.45 -12.40 9.57
C LEU A 256 3.35 -13.59 9.81
N LYS A 257 3.75 -13.86 11.05
CA LYS A 257 4.77 -14.87 11.33
C LYS A 257 4.29 -15.91 12.33
N GLY A 258 4.69 -17.15 12.10
CA GLY A 258 4.76 -18.18 13.13
C GLY A 258 3.42 -18.66 13.69
N LYS A 259 2.33 -18.57 12.93
CA LYS A 259 1.02 -19.04 13.40
C LYS A 259 1.00 -20.56 13.43
N GLU A 260 0.90 -21.11 14.63
CA GLU A 260 0.97 -22.56 14.83
C GLU A 260 -0.31 -23.25 14.31
N PHE A 261 -0.13 -24.42 13.70
CA PHE A 261 -1.21 -25.31 13.32
C PHE A 261 -0.83 -26.77 13.60
N ILE A 262 -1.85 -27.62 13.68
CA ILE A 262 -1.69 -29.05 13.94
C ILE A 262 -2.58 -29.82 12.96
N VAL A 263 -1.99 -30.76 12.25
CA VAL A 263 -2.69 -31.73 11.41
C VAL A 263 -2.75 -33.07 12.16
N ARG A 264 -3.96 -33.60 12.33
CA ARG A 264 -4.27 -34.87 13.01
C ARG A 264 -5.60 -35.41 12.48
#